data_AF-A0A1E5L1Q7-F1
#
_entry.id   AF-A0A1E5L1Q7-F1
#
_cell.length_a   1.000
_cell.length_b   1.000
_cell.length_c   1.000
_cell.angle_alpha   90.00
_cell.angle_beta   90.00
_cell.angle_gamma   90.00
#
_symmetry.space_group_name_H-M   'P 1'
#
loop_
_entity.id
_entity.type
_entity.pdbx_description
1 polymer ?
#
loop_
_entity_poly.entity_id
_entity_poly.type
_entity_poly.pdbx_seq_one_letter_code
_entity_poly.pdbx_strand_id
1 'polypeptide(L)'
;MLIYICCAGGMTSSMFCQKIAKSADPETVYFGSLQQVIDEYDLLHQTYRIIVAYGGESKINLHNIEPIFKPYVDYVLVCPQVRFKTPILRKMLTPVGIPCEDIEMRTFGRMDGKKALDDILALAQNLER
;
A
#
# COMPACT_ATOMS: atom_id res chain seq x y z
N MET A 1 7.81 8.58 -1.16
CA MET A 1 6.41 8.25 -1.52
C MET A 1 5.93 7.05 -0.70
N LEU A 2 4.68 7.01 -0.28
CA LEU A 2 4.10 5.94 0.54
C LEU A 2 2.86 5.32 -0.10
N ILE A 3 2.90 4.00 -0.28
CA ILE A 3 1.81 3.19 -0.83
C ILE A 3 1.23 2.34 0.28
N TYR A 4 -0.09 2.32 0.40
CA TYR A 4 -0.81 1.48 1.35
C TYR A 4 -1.43 0.25 0.67
N ILE A 5 -1.00 -0.95 1.08
CA ILE A 5 -1.61 -2.22 0.67
C ILE A 5 -2.72 -2.59 1.65
N CYS A 6 -3.95 -2.38 1.19
CA CYS A 6 -5.20 -2.67 1.89
C CYS A 6 -5.56 -4.16 1.80
N CYS A 7 -5.67 -4.80 2.95
CA CYS A 7 -5.79 -6.24 3.11
C CYS A 7 -7.00 -6.63 3.97
N ALA A 8 -7.32 -7.92 4.06
CA ALA A 8 -8.34 -8.43 5.00
C ALA A 8 -7.84 -8.52 6.46
N GLY A 9 -6.60 -8.15 6.75
CA GLY A 9 -6.00 -8.27 8.09
C GLY A 9 -5.54 -9.69 8.47
N GLY A 10 -5.33 -10.59 7.50
CA GLY A 10 -4.92 -11.99 7.74
C GLY A 10 -3.48 -12.33 7.31
N MET A 11 -3.00 -13.51 7.71
CA MET A 11 -1.63 -14.00 7.43
C MET A 11 -1.26 -14.04 5.94
N THR A 12 -2.22 -14.32 5.06
CA THR A 12 -2.01 -14.40 3.60
C THR A 12 -1.51 -13.08 3.04
N SER A 13 -2.05 -11.97 3.54
CA SER A 13 -1.67 -10.64 3.08
C SER A 13 -0.27 -10.26 3.56
N SER A 14 0.08 -10.61 4.80
CA SER A 14 1.44 -10.45 5.33
C SER A 14 2.45 -11.27 4.53
N MET A 15 2.11 -12.50 4.16
CA MET A 15 2.96 -13.36 3.32
C MET A 15 3.19 -12.76 1.93
N PHE A 16 2.14 -12.19 1.32
CA PHE A 16 2.28 -11.51 0.04
C PHE A 16 3.21 -10.30 0.15
N CYS A 17 3.02 -9.43 1.16
CA CYS A 17 3.90 -8.28 1.39
C CYS A 17 5.36 -8.70 1.62
N GLN A 18 5.60 -9.80 2.36
CA GLN A 18 6.95 -10.35 2.53
C GLN A 18 7.57 -10.85 1.21
N LYS A 19 6.77 -11.38 0.28
CA LYS A 19 7.27 -11.79 -1.04
C LYS A 19 7.67 -10.58 -1.89
N ILE A 20 6.92 -9.48 -1.80
CA ILE A 20 7.28 -8.21 -2.44
C ILE A 20 8.58 -7.69 -1.82
N ALA A 21 8.65 -7.61 -0.49
CA ALA A 21 9.84 -7.15 0.23
C ALA A 21 11.10 -7.95 -0.13
N LYS A 22 11.00 -9.28 -0.24
CA LYS A 22 12.11 -10.14 -0.67
C LYS A 22 12.55 -9.91 -2.12
N SER A 23 11.69 -9.35 -2.95
CA SER A 23 11.98 -9.06 -4.36
C SER A 23 12.49 -7.63 -4.54
N ALA A 24 12.33 -6.78 -3.52
CA ALA A 24 12.72 -5.38 -3.55
C ALA A 24 14.17 -5.19 -3.12
N ASP A 25 14.76 -4.10 -3.60
CA ASP A 25 16.03 -3.62 -3.11
C ASP A 25 15.82 -2.98 -1.72
N PRO A 26 16.41 -3.56 -0.66
CA PRO A 26 16.20 -3.10 0.71
C PRO A 26 16.81 -1.72 0.98
N GLU A 27 17.66 -1.19 0.11
CA GLU A 27 18.20 0.17 0.25
C GLU A 27 17.25 1.24 -0.28
N THR A 28 16.31 0.87 -1.16
CA THR A 28 15.42 1.83 -1.85
C THR A 28 13.95 1.69 -1.48
N VAL A 29 13.52 0.51 -1.02
CA VAL A 29 12.12 0.23 -0.69
C VAL A 29 11.96 -0.32 0.71
N TYR A 30 11.21 0.40 1.56
CA TYR A 30 10.85 -0.07 2.89
C TYR A 30 9.48 -0.76 2.90
N PHE A 31 9.33 -1.78 3.76
CA PHE A 31 8.07 -2.47 4.00
C PHE A 31 7.77 -2.53 5.50
N GLY A 32 6.57 -2.12 5.89
CA GLY A 32 6.15 -2.15 7.29
C GLY A 32 4.65 -2.08 7.48
N SER A 33 4.20 -2.30 8.72
CA SER A 33 2.79 -2.03 9.05
C SER A 33 2.53 -0.53 9.02
N LEU A 34 1.28 -0.13 8.71
CA LEU A 34 0.90 1.28 8.69
C LEU A 34 1.30 2.04 9.97
N GLN A 35 1.18 1.41 11.13
CA GLN A 35 1.50 2.05 12.41
C GLN A 35 3.00 2.34 12.53
N GLN A 36 3.85 1.33 12.28
CA GLN A 36 5.31 1.51 12.29
C GLN A 36 5.76 2.58 11.31
N VAL A 37 5.16 2.59 10.12
CA VAL A 37 5.52 3.55 9.08
C VAL A 37 5.15 4.98 9.46
N ILE A 38 4.02 5.19 10.12
CA ILE A 38 3.62 6.54 10.59
C ILE A 38 4.50 6.98 11.76
N ASP A 39 4.76 6.08 12.71
CA ASP A 39 5.56 6.38 13.90
C ASP A 39 6.99 6.81 13.54
N GLU A 40 7.55 6.26 12.46
CA GLU A 40 8.92 6.57 11.98
C GLU A 40 8.94 7.33 10.64
N TYR A 41 7.83 7.98 10.26
CA TYR A 41 7.63 8.50 8.90
C TYR A 41 8.75 9.44 8.43
N ASP A 42 9.14 10.41 9.26
CA ASP A 42 10.15 11.42 8.88
C ASP A 42 11.50 10.78 8.54
N LEU A 43 11.91 9.76 9.29
CA LEU A 43 13.16 9.03 9.06
C LEU A 43 13.05 8.16 7.81
N LEU A 44 11.95 7.42 7.69
CA LEU A 44 11.73 6.51 6.57
C LEU A 44 11.63 7.27 5.24
N HIS A 45 10.96 8.41 5.22
CA HIS A 45 10.79 9.23 4.01
C HIS A 45 12.11 9.84 3.52
N GLN A 46 13.06 10.12 4.43
CA GLN A 46 14.39 10.61 4.07
C GLN A 46 15.32 9.49 3.59
N THR A 47 15.11 8.26 4.08
CA THR A 47 15.98 7.13 3.81
C THR A 47 15.55 6.37 2.55
N TYR A 48 14.25 6.14 2.39
CA TYR A 48 13.70 5.27 1.36
C TYR A 48 12.93 6.07 0.31
N ARG A 49 13.20 5.77 -0.95
CA ARG A 49 12.46 6.38 -2.07
C ARG A 49 10.99 5.97 -2.03
N ILE A 50 10.74 4.69 -1.79
CA ILE A 50 9.40 4.11 -1.74
C ILE A 50 9.18 3.43 -0.40
N ILE A 51 8.05 3.73 0.22
CA ILE A 51 7.61 3.12 1.46
C ILE A 51 6.32 2.37 1.15
N VAL A 52 6.27 1.10 1.52
CA VAL A 52 5.07 0.27 1.37
C VAL A 52 4.55 -0.08 2.77
N ALA A 53 3.45 0.57 3.14
CA ALA A 53 2.70 0.26 4.34
C ALA A 53 1.64 -0.81 4.04
N TYR A 54 1.44 -1.77 4.94
CA TYR A 54 0.32 -2.72 4.83
C TYR A 54 -0.59 -2.67 6.06
N GLY A 55 -1.86 -3.01 5.85
CA GLY A 55 -2.81 -3.12 6.95
C GLY A 55 -4.20 -3.60 6.52
N GLY A 56 -5.08 -3.76 7.50
CA GLY A 56 -6.47 -4.12 7.27
C GLY A 56 -7.28 -2.96 6.68
N GLU A 57 -8.22 -3.27 5.81
CA GLU A 57 -9.24 -2.37 5.27
C GLU A 57 -9.96 -1.52 6.32
N SER A 58 -10.12 -2.04 7.54
CA SER A 58 -10.66 -1.31 8.70
C SER A 58 -9.89 -0.03 9.05
N LYS A 59 -8.63 0.10 8.60
CA LYS A 59 -7.83 1.31 8.77
C LYS A 59 -8.30 2.45 7.85
N ILE A 60 -8.90 2.15 6.70
CA ILE A 60 -9.50 3.15 5.81
C ILE A 60 -10.91 3.44 6.30
N ASN A 61 -11.03 4.40 7.22
CA ASN A 61 -12.29 4.84 7.79
C ASN A 61 -12.29 6.36 7.97
N LEU A 62 -13.45 6.95 8.28
CA LEU A 62 -13.60 8.40 8.42
C LEU A 62 -12.69 9.02 9.49
N HIS A 63 -12.32 8.27 10.53
CA HIS A 63 -11.44 8.76 11.60
C HIS A 63 -9.96 8.81 11.18
N ASN A 64 -9.55 7.97 10.23
CA ASN A 64 -8.15 7.88 9.82
C ASN A 64 -7.87 8.58 8.49
N ILE A 65 -8.88 8.77 7.63
CA ILE A 65 -8.66 9.32 6.28
C ILE A 65 -7.97 10.69 6.32
N GLU A 66 -8.49 11.63 7.11
CA GLU A 66 -7.92 12.98 7.22
C GLU A 66 -6.61 13.02 8.02
N PRO A 67 -6.49 12.43 9.23
CA PRO A 67 -5.27 12.58 10.03
C PRO A 67 -4.14 11.61 9.67
N ILE A 68 -4.42 10.52 8.97
CA ILE A 68 -3.43 9.48 8.66
C ILE A 68 -3.25 9.32 7.16
N PHE A 69 -4.32 9.10 6.38
CA PHE A 69 -4.14 8.79 4.96
C PHE A 69 -3.75 10.02 4.16
N LYS A 70 -4.48 11.12 4.30
CA LYS A 70 -4.23 12.35 3.54
C LYS A 70 -2.81 12.93 3.70
N PRO A 71 -2.21 13.01 4.91
CA PRO A 71 -0.87 13.58 5.05
C PRO A 71 0.26 12.64 4.62
N TYR A 72 0.04 11.32 4.65
CA TYR A 72 1.13 10.36 4.50
C TYR A 72 0.98 9.42 3.30
N VAL A 73 -0.24 9.05 2.87
CA VAL A 73 -0.49 8.00 1.88
C VAL A 73 -0.75 8.60 0.51
N ASP A 74 0.10 8.28 -0.45
CA ASP A 74 -0.01 8.74 -1.84
C ASP A 74 -0.92 7.83 -2.67
N TYR A 75 -0.98 6.54 -2.35
CA TYR A 75 -1.74 5.56 -3.13
C TYR A 75 -2.24 4.37 -2.31
N VAL A 76 -3.39 3.81 -2.69
CA VAL A 76 -3.95 2.60 -2.08
C VAL A 76 -4.06 1.45 -3.09
N LEU A 77 -3.48 0.30 -2.75
CA LEU A 77 -3.63 -0.95 -3.49
C LEU A 77 -4.47 -1.94 -2.68
N VAL A 78 -5.55 -2.45 -3.27
CA VAL A 78 -6.52 -3.33 -2.61
C VAL A 78 -6.27 -4.78 -2.99
N CYS A 79 -6.01 -5.63 -2.01
CA CYS A 79 -5.84 -7.06 -2.24
C CYS A 79 -7.15 -7.70 -2.75
N PRO A 80 -7.09 -8.73 -3.62
CA PRO A 80 -8.29 -9.38 -4.19
C PRO A 80 -9.29 -9.89 -3.15
N GLN A 81 -8.82 -10.27 -1.96
CA GLN A 81 -9.65 -10.74 -0.85
C GLN A 81 -10.69 -9.72 -0.38
N VAL A 82 -10.41 -8.42 -0.50
CA VAL A 82 -11.29 -7.32 -0.07
C VAL A 82 -11.77 -6.46 -1.24
N ARG A 83 -11.58 -6.92 -2.48
CA ARG A 83 -11.93 -6.21 -3.72
C ARG A 83 -13.40 -5.75 -3.80
N PHE A 84 -14.32 -6.49 -3.19
CA PHE A 84 -15.73 -6.09 -3.13
C PHE A 84 -15.94 -4.75 -2.39
N LYS A 85 -14.99 -4.35 -1.55
CA LYS A 85 -14.99 -3.06 -0.84
C LYS A 85 -14.35 -1.93 -1.66
N THR A 86 -13.63 -2.22 -2.75
CA THR A 86 -12.93 -1.20 -3.57
C THR A 86 -13.85 -0.04 -4.00
N PRO A 87 -15.10 -0.24 -4.44
CA PRO A 87 -16.00 0.88 -4.77
C PRO A 87 -16.29 1.80 -3.58
N ILE A 88 -16.39 1.23 -2.37
CA ILE A 88 -16.64 1.99 -1.14
C ILE A 88 -15.37 2.72 -0.72
N LEU A 89 -14.22 2.03 -0.69
CA LEU A 89 -12.93 2.62 -0.36
C LEU A 89 -12.57 3.78 -1.31
N ARG A 90 -12.79 3.59 -2.62
CA ARG A 90 -12.59 4.65 -3.62
C ARG A 90 -13.44 5.88 -3.31
N LYS A 91 -14.73 5.72 -3.01
CA LYS A 91 -15.61 6.86 -2.64
C LYS A 91 -15.11 7.61 -1.40
N MET A 92 -14.46 6.91 -0.47
CA MET A 92 -13.91 7.52 0.74
C MET A 92 -12.57 8.21 0.51
N LEU A 93 -11.76 7.73 -0.44
CA LEU A 93 -10.42 8.24 -0.74
C LEU A 93 -10.42 9.34 -1.83
N THR A 94 -11.39 9.34 -2.74
CA THR A 94 -11.54 10.38 -3.77
C THR A 94 -11.61 11.81 -3.20
N PRO A 95 -12.34 12.10 -2.11
CA PRO A 95 -12.40 13.45 -1.54
C PRO A 95 -11.05 13.98 -1.04
N VAL A 96 -10.12 13.08 -0.67
CA VAL A 96 -8.77 13.44 -0.22
C VAL A 96 -7.72 13.29 -1.33
N GLY A 97 -8.14 12.99 -2.56
CA GLY A 97 -7.26 12.89 -3.72
C GLY A 97 -6.41 11.63 -3.80
N ILE A 98 -6.66 10.62 -2.95
CA ILE A 98 -5.86 9.39 -2.92
C ILE A 98 -6.44 8.38 -3.91
N PRO A 99 -5.70 7.96 -4.94
CA PRO A 99 -6.18 6.94 -5.85
C PRO A 99 -6.18 5.56 -5.19
N CYS A 100 -7.06 4.69 -5.67
CA CYS A 100 -7.30 3.37 -5.10
C CYS A 100 -7.48 2.37 -6.24
N GLU A 101 -6.69 1.31 -6.30
CA GLU A 101 -6.78 0.29 -7.36
C GLU A 101 -6.65 -1.12 -6.82
N ASP A 102 -7.17 -2.08 -7.57
CA ASP A 102 -7.10 -3.50 -7.20
C ASP A 102 -5.76 -4.10 -7.63
N ILE A 103 -5.14 -4.89 -6.75
CA ILE A 103 -4.03 -5.76 -7.13
C ILE A 103 -4.56 -6.85 -8.05
N GLU A 104 -3.83 -7.13 -9.12
CA GLU A 104 -4.21 -8.14 -10.08
C GLU A 104 -4.27 -9.54 -9.44
N MET A 105 -5.38 -10.25 -9.67
CA MET A 105 -5.71 -11.47 -8.95
C MET A 105 -4.72 -12.61 -9.23
N ARG A 106 -4.18 -12.72 -10.44
CA ARG A 106 -3.17 -13.74 -10.78
C ARG A 106 -1.85 -13.48 -10.07
N THR A 107 -1.44 -12.22 -9.96
CA THR A 107 -0.24 -11.78 -9.24
C THR A 107 -0.34 -12.15 -7.77
N PHE A 108 -1.46 -11.80 -7.13
CA PHE A 108 -1.72 -12.18 -5.74
C PHE A 108 -1.85 -13.70 -5.55
N GLY A 109 -2.61 -14.38 -6.43
CA GLY A 109 -2.87 -15.81 -6.36
C GLY A 109 -1.62 -16.67 -6.56
N ARG A 110 -0.67 -16.19 -7.36
CA ARG A 110 0.65 -16.84 -7.55
C ARG A 110 1.68 -16.42 -6.49
N MET A 111 1.33 -15.49 -5.59
CA MET A 111 2.26 -14.87 -4.64
C MET A 111 3.49 -14.29 -5.33
N ASP A 112 3.28 -13.70 -6.51
CA ASP A 112 4.34 -13.17 -7.36
C ASP A 112 4.74 -11.78 -6.87
N GLY A 113 5.62 -11.77 -5.85
CA GLY A 113 6.13 -10.55 -5.24
C GLY A 113 6.94 -9.68 -6.18
N LYS A 114 7.61 -10.27 -7.19
CA LYS A 114 8.39 -9.54 -8.18
C LYS A 114 7.47 -8.76 -9.11
N LYS A 115 6.46 -9.42 -9.69
CA LYS A 115 5.48 -8.74 -10.56
C LYS A 115 4.75 -7.61 -9.82
N ALA A 116 4.35 -7.86 -8.57
CA ALA A 116 3.70 -6.86 -7.73
C ALA A 116 4.62 -5.66 -7.42
N LEU A 117 5.90 -5.91 -7.17
CA LEU A 117 6.89 -4.85 -7.02
C LEU A 117 7.03 -4.04 -8.32
N ASP A 118 7.17 -4.70 -9.47
CA ASP A 118 7.29 -4.02 -10.76
C ASP A 118 6.09 -3.09 -11.02
N ASP A 119 4.88 -3.53 -10.67
CA ASP A 119 3.66 -2.72 -10.75
C ASP A 119 3.69 -1.51 -9.80
N ILE A 120 4.14 -1.72 -8.55
CA ILE A 120 4.34 -0.64 -7.56
C ILE A 120 5.37 0.38 -8.06
N LEU A 121 6.48 -0.07 -8.64
CA LEU A 121 7.54 0.80 -9.15
C LEU A 121 7.08 1.59 -10.38
N ALA A 122 6.36 0.96 -11.29
CA ALA A 122 5.79 1.63 -12.47
C ALA A 122 4.77 2.69 -12.07
N LEU A 123 3.95 2.39 -11.07
CA LEU A 123 2.99 3.31 -10.49
C LEU A 123 3.66 4.50 -9.81
N ALA A 124 4.72 4.26 -9.05
CA ALA A 124 5.55 5.31 -8.44
C ALA A 124 6.05 6.31 -9.50
N GLN A 125 6.59 5.81 -10.60
CA GLN A 125 7.12 6.63 -11.69
C GLN A 125 6.04 7.47 -12.38
N ASN A 126 4.78 7.02 -12.39
CA ASN A 126 3.69 7.78 -12.98
C ASN A 126 3.17 8.89 -12.06
N LEU A 127 3.28 8.73 -10.74
CA LEU A 127 2.88 9.74 -9.75
C LEU A 127 3.92 10.86 -9.59
N GLU A 128 5.19 10.58 -9.89
CA GLU A 128 6.29 11.57 -9.88
C GLU A 128 6.32 12.49 -11.12
N ARG A 129 5.44 12.25 -12.12
CA ARG A 129 5.35 13.02 -13.37
C ARG A 129 4.28 14.10 -13.32
#